data_AF-A0A017TAR3-F1
#
_entry.id   AF-A0A017TAR3-F1
#
_cell.length_a   1.000
_cell.length_b   1.000
_cell.length_c   1.000
_cell.angle_alpha   90.00
_cell.angle_beta   90.00
_cell.angle_gamma   90.00
#
_symmetry.space_group_name_H-M   'P 1'
#
loop_
_entity.id
_entity.type
_entity.pdbx_description
1 polymer ?
#
loop_
_entity_poly.entity_id
_entity_poly.type
_entity_poly.pdbx_seq_one_letter_code
_entity_poly.pdbx_strand_id
1 'polypeptide(L)'
;MEGPRGARGSGASARRSAFSPFWCLISLVVQAVLTAALVVGLPLVVHQLDFEGSHGMTVSIPVWLLGGTLIGMIVPGKMVLEPVVGSAIVAVPTVYYLIQSQTVRTMPMFMYVIMGLIGVMFALVGIYIGERIQMGPAPRPAR
;
A
#
# COMPACT_ATOMS: atom_id res chain seq x y z
N MET A 1 37.86 -46.27 -16.55
CA MET A 1 38.41 -44.96 -16.14
C MET A 1 37.25 -44.11 -15.64
N GLU A 2 36.87 -44.33 -14.38
CA GLU A 2 35.92 -43.49 -13.65
C GLU A 2 36.68 -42.31 -13.02
N GLY A 3 36.17 -41.10 -13.23
CA GLY A 3 36.63 -39.86 -12.59
C GLY A 3 35.40 -39.04 -12.17
N PRO A 4 35.48 -38.25 -11.09
CA PRO A 4 34.58 -38.39 -9.94
C PRO A 4 33.33 -37.52 -9.99
N ARG A 5 32.25 -38.06 -9.42
CA ARG A 5 31.09 -37.30 -8.92
C ARG A 5 31.56 -36.40 -7.78
N GLY A 6 31.73 -35.11 -8.07
CA GLY A 6 31.92 -34.06 -7.08
C GLY A 6 30.62 -33.30 -6.85
N ALA A 7 29.85 -33.74 -5.86
CA ALA A 7 28.74 -32.99 -5.31
C ALA A 7 29.22 -31.61 -4.81
N ARG A 8 28.52 -30.55 -5.21
CA ARG A 8 28.31 -29.39 -4.36
C ARG A 8 26.97 -28.75 -4.69
N GLY A 9 25.92 -29.29 -4.07
CA GLY A 9 24.77 -28.48 -3.71
C GLY A 9 25.27 -27.36 -2.81
N SER A 10 25.56 -26.20 -3.40
CA SER A 10 25.66 -24.97 -2.63
C SER A 10 24.28 -24.35 -2.70
N GLY A 11 23.52 -24.53 -1.62
CA GLY A 11 22.24 -23.91 -1.44
C GLY A 11 22.34 -22.44 -1.82
N ALA A 12 21.64 -22.05 -2.88
CA ALA A 12 21.13 -20.70 -2.98
C ALA A 12 20.03 -20.58 -1.92
N SER A 13 20.44 -20.63 -0.65
CA SER A 13 19.63 -20.29 0.49
C SER A 13 19.05 -18.93 0.17
N ALA A 14 17.75 -18.92 -0.09
CA ALA A 14 16.89 -17.79 -0.34
C ALA A 14 17.50 -16.51 0.23
N ARG A 15 18.06 -15.66 -0.65
CA ARG A 15 18.34 -14.28 -0.28
C ARG A 15 16.98 -13.60 -0.17
N ARG A 16 16.30 -13.86 0.95
CA ARG A 16 15.20 -13.02 1.44
C ARG A 16 15.74 -11.60 1.37
N SER A 17 15.14 -10.76 0.52
CA SER A 17 15.28 -9.31 0.66
C SER A 17 15.06 -9.03 2.15
N ALA A 18 16.10 -8.54 2.83
CA ALA A 18 15.96 -8.16 4.23
C ALA A 18 14.96 -6.99 4.26
N PHE A 19 13.97 -7.08 5.15
CA PHE A 19 13.01 -6.01 5.37
C PHE A 19 13.76 -4.70 5.62
N SER A 20 13.44 -3.66 4.85
CA SER A 20 14.06 -2.33 5.04
C SER A 20 13.13 -1.38 5.80
N PRO A 21 13.43 -1.08 7.08
CA PRO A 21 12.65 -0.10 7.85
C PRO A 21 12.63 1.29 7.20
N PHE A 22 13.71 1.65 6.49
CA PHE A 22 13.81 2.93 5.80
C PHE A 22 12.76 3.08 4.69
N TRP A 23 12.59 2.05 3.84
CA TRP A 23 11.58 2.07 2.77
C TRP A 23 10.15 1.92 3.30
N CYS A 24 9.98 1.16 4.40
CA CYS A 24 8.71 1.10 5.11
C CYS A 24 8.31 2.49 5.63
N LEU A 25 9.25 3.24 6.20
CA LEU A 25 8.99 4.60 6.70
C LEU A 25 8.61 5.56 5.58
N ILE A 26 9.33 5.53 4.46
CA ILE A 26 8.99 6.37 3.28
C ILE A 26 7.59 6.05 2.80
N SER A 27 7.26 4.77 2.66
CA SER A 27 5.93 4.34 2.20
C SER A 27 4.83 4.79 3.16
N LEU A 28 5.08 4.67 4.47
CA LEU A 28 4.17 5.17 5.50
C LEU A 28 3.97 6.68 5.36
N VAL A 29 5.04 7.47 5.23
CA VAL A 29 4.96 8.93 5.12
C VAL A 29 4.22 9.33 3.86
N VAL A 30 4.55 8.76 2.69
CA VAL A 30 3.89 9.08 1.42
C VAL A 30 2.40 8.73 1.50
N GLN A 31 2.05 7.55 2.00
CA GLN A 31 0.65 7.14 2.14
C GLN A 31 -0.10 8.02 3.14
N ALA A 32 0.52 8.35 4.28
CA ALA A 32 -0.06 9.19 5.31
C ALA A 32 -0.31 10.60 4.80
N VAL A 33 0.66 11.21 4.13
CA VAL A 33 0.54 12.56 3.57
C VAL A 33 -0.52 12.61 2.49
N LEU A 34 -0.54 11.64 1.55
CA LEU A 34 -1.56 11.60 0.51
C LEU A 34 -2.96 11.43 1.09
N THR A 35 -3.12 10.51 2.05
CA THR A 35 -4.40 10.27 2.71
C THR A 35 -4.84 11.49 3.52
N ALA A 36 -3.94 12.11 4.28
CA ALA A 36 -4.25 13.31 5.04
C ALA A 36 -4.62 14.46 4.10
N ALA A 37 -3.90 14.68 3.01
CA ALA A 37 -4.19 15.75 2.06
C ALA A 37 -5.59 15.59 1.44
N LEU A 38 -5.96 14.37 1.03
CA LEU A 38 -7.20 14.13 0.29
C LEU A 38 -8.41 13.83 1.19
N VAL A 39 -8.23 13.11 2.30
CA VAL A 39 -9.34 12.71 3.18
C VAL A 39 -9.58 13.75 4.29
N VAL A 40 -8.52 14.38 4.79
CA VAL A 40 -8.63 15.39 5.86
C VAL A 40 -8.55 16.81 5.31
N GLY A 41 -7.59 17.09 4.43
CA GLY A 41 -7.32 18.42 3.90
C GLY A 41 -8.39 18.92 2.93
N LEU A 42 -8.89 18.05 2.07
CA LEU A 42 -9.83 18.45 1.02
C LEU A 42 -11.16 19.01 1.56
N PRO A 43 -11.83 18.41 2.57
CA PRO A 43 -13.01 19.00 3.22
C PRO A 43 -12.76 20.32 3.94
N LEU A 44 -11.52 20.53 4.44
CA LEU A 44 -11.14 21.77 5.11
C LEU A 44 -11.04 22.95 4.13
N VAL A 45 -10.72 22.67 2.85
CA VAL A 45 -10.62 23.69 1.80
C VAL A 45 -11.94 23.84 1.05
N VAL A 46 -12.64 22.74 0.80
CA VAL A 46 -13.90 22.72 0.04
C VAL A 46 -15.02 22.27 0.96
N HIS A 47 -15.66 23.22 1.62
CA HIS A 47 -16.72 22.96 2.60
C HIS A 47 -17.98 22.30 2.01
N GLN A 48 -18.13 22.25 0.67
CA GLN A 48 -19.20 21.46 0.04
C GLN A 48 -18.92 19.94 0.07
N LEU A 49 -17.68 19.52 0.34
CA LEU A 49 -17.31 18.11 0.44
C LEU A 49 -17.49 17.63 1.88
N ASP A 50 -18.62 16.97 2.12
CA ASP A 50 -18.91 16.30 3.38
C ASP A 50 -18.43 14.83 3.31
N PHE A 51 -17.35 14.53 4.04
CA PHE A 51 -16.76 13.18 4.13
C PHE A 51 -17.25 12.40 5.35
N GLU A 52 -18.46 12.69 5.81
CA GLU A 52 -19.11 11.88 6.82
C GLU A 52 -19.48 10.47 6.36
N GLY A 53 -19.33 9.52 7.29
CA GLY A 53 -19.83 8.17 7.14
C GLY A 53 -19.21 7.43 5.96
N SER A 54 -20.08 6.91 5.09
CA SER A 54 -19.69 6.14 3.91
C SER A 54 -18.94 6.94 2.85
N HIS A 55 -19.09 8.27 2.83
CA HIS A 55 -18.46 9.10 1.79
C HIS A 55 -16.95 9.15 1.98
N GLY A 56 -16.47 9.38 3.21
CA GLY A 56 -15.04 9.36 3.52
C GLY A 56 -14.39 8.03 3.20
N MET A 57 -15.05 6.90 3.51
CA MET A 57 -14.53 5.57 3.17
C MET A 57 -14.50 5.33 1.65
N THR A 58 -15.55 5.73 0.93
CA THR A 58 -15.60 5.60 -0.54
C THR A 58 -14.49 6.40 -1.24
N VAL A 59 -14.14 7.58 -0.71
CA VAL A 59 -13.02 8.39 -1.22
C VAL A 59 -11.67 7.80 -0.83
N SER A 60 -11.54 7.23 0.37
CA SER A 60 -10.28 6.65 0.83
C SER A 60 -9.79 5.47 -0.03
N ILE A 61 -10.68 4.65 -0.59
CA ILE A 61 -10.33 3.48 -1.41
C ILE A 61 -9.51 3.86 -2.67
N PRO A 62 -10.00 4.74 -3.57
CA PRO A 62 -9.21 5.17 -4.73
C PRO A 62 -7.97 5.96 -4.32
N VAL A 63 -8.02 6.75 -3.24
CA VAL A 63 -6.83 7.44 -2.71
C VAL A 63 -5.75 6.44 -2.30
N TRP A 64 -6.13 5.35 -1.64
CA TRP A 64 -5.19 4.34 -1.20
C TRP A 64 -4.66 3.49 -2.35
N LEU A 65 -5.48 3.21 -3.37
CA LEU A 65 -5.02 2.62 -4.63
C LEU A 65 -3.96 3.51 -5.30
N LEU A 66 -4.23 4.80 -5.43
CA LEU A 66 -3.31 5.77 -6.05
C LEU A 66 -2.03 5.92 -5.23
N GLY A 67 -2.16 6.01 -3.90
CA GLY A 67 -1.02 6.07 -2.99
C GLY A 67 -0.15 4.83 -3.07
N GLY A 68 -0.77 3.65 -3.07
CA GLY A 68 -0.07 2.38 -3.29
C GLY A 68 0.65 2.35 -4.64
N THR A 69 0.00 2.82 -5.70
CA THR A 69 0.60 2.90 -7.05
C THR A 69 1.81 3.82 -7.08
N LEU A 70 1.70 5.02 -6.52
CA LEU A 70 2.81 5.98 -6.42
C LEU A 70 3.98 5.39 -5.63
N ILE A 71 3.70 4.75 -4.50
CA ILE A 71 4.74 4.11 -3.67
C ILE A 71 5.40 2.96 -4.43
N GLY A 72 4.64 2.10 -5.12
CA GLY A 72 5.18 1.01 -5.93
C GLY A 72 6.10 1.47 -7.06
N MET A 73 5.90 2.70 -7.57
CA MET A 73 6.81 3.30 -8.55
C MET A 73 8.10 3.86 -7.92
N ILE A 74 8.05 4.29 -6.65
CA ILE A 74 9.17 4.89 -5.92
C ILE A 74 10.06 3.82 -5.27
N VAL A 75 9.44 2.83 -4.62
CA VAL A 75 10.12 1.78 -3.86
C VAL A 75 10.79 0.81 -4.84
N PRO A 76 12.02 0.34 -4.58
CA PRO A 76 12.68 -0.63 -5.44
C PRO A 76 11.91 -1.97 -5.43
N GLY A 77 11.49 -2.46 -6.60
CA GLY A 77 10.61 -3.63 -6.80
C GLY A 77 11.05 -5.01 -6.23
N LYS A 78 12.10 -5.05 -5.42
CA LYS A 78 12.45 -6.20 -4.57
C LYS A 78 11.86 -6.12 -3.16
N MET A 79 11.05 -5.10 -2.87
CA MET A 79 10.53 -4.73 -1.54
C MET A 79 9.02 -4.49 -1.58
N VAL A 80 8.25 -5.57 -1.77
CA VAL A 80 6.77 -5.54 -1.78
C VAL A 80 6.22 -5.40 -0.36
N LEU A 81 6.90 -5.94 0.66
CA LEU A 81 6.32 -6.09 2.00
C LEU A 81 6.33 -4.76 2.79
N GLU A 82 7.37 -3.96 2.62
CA GLU A 82 7.58 -2.65 3.24
C GLU A 82 6.44 -1.67 2.95
N PRO A 83 6.04 -1.44 1.68
CA PRO A 83 4.95 -0.53 1.36
C PRO A 83 3.60 -1.07 1.82
N VAL A 84 3.42 -2.39 1.81
CA VAL A 84 2.19 -3.04 2.31
C VAL A 84 1.99 -2.78 3.80
N VAL A 85 3.04 -2.96 4.60
CA VAL A 85 3.00 -2.67 6.05
C VAL A 85 2.78 -1.18 6.28
N GLY A 86 3.46 -0.31 5.53
CA GLY A 86 3.26 1.14 5.60
C GLY A 86 1.81 1.54 5.34
N SER A 87 1.19 1.02 4.27
CA SER A 87 -0.22 1.31 3.93
C SER A 87 -1.20 0.76 4.97
N ALA A 88 -0.96 -0.43 5.50
CA ALA A 88 -1.80 -1.01 6.55
C ALA A 88 -1.75 -0.19 7.85
N ILE A 89 -0.57 0.32 8.23
CA ILE A 89 -0.42 1.19 9.40
C ILE A 89 -1.19 2.50 9.23
N VAL A 90 -1.21 3.07 8.02
CA VAL A 90 -1.93 4.32 7.72
C VAL A 90 -3.45 4.13 7.70
N ALA A 91 -3.95 2.94 7.37
CA ALA A 91 -5.38 2.66 7.35
C ALA A 91 -6.03 2.83 8.74
N VAL A 92 -5.35 2.39 9.81
CA VAL A 92 -5.86 2.46 11.19
C VAL A 92 -6.19 3.88 11.65
N PRO A 93 -5.26 4.85 11.64
CA PRO A 93 -5.56 6.22 12.05
C PRO A 93 -6.56 6.90 11.11
N THR A 94 -6.58 6.55 9.82
CA THR A 94 -7.55 7.10 8.87
C THR A 94 -8.98 6.66 9.21
N VAL A 95 -9.17 5.37 9.46
CA VAL A 95 -10.47 4.83 9.87
C VAL A 95 -10.89 5.44 11.21
N TYR A 96 -9.97 5.54 12.18
CA TYR A 96 -10.25 6.18 13.46
C TYR A 96 -10.71 7.63 13.31
N TYR A 97 -10.01 8.42 12.48
CA TYR A 97 -10.41 9.79 12.18
C TYR A 97 -11.82 9.86 11.59
N LEU A 98 -12.11 9.04 10.58
CA LEU A 98 -13.43 9.01 9.92
C LEU A 98 -14.58 8.61 10.84
N ILE A 99 -14.31 7.79 11.86
CA ILE A 99 -15.29 7.45 12.91
C ILE A 99 -15.55 8.65 13.83
N GLN A 100 -14.50 9.39 14.21
CA GLN A 100 -14.63 10.56 15.08
C GLN A 100 -15.28 11.76 14.38
N SER A 101 -15.15 11.85 13.05
CA SER A 101 -15.74 12.94 12.25
C SER A 101 -17.21 12.76 11.89
N GLN A 102 -17.91 11.76 12.44
CA GLN A 102 -19.33 11.54 12.15
C GLN A 102 -20.23 12.42 13.02
N THR A 103 -21.17 13.14 12.41
CA THR A 103 -22.25 13.83 13.14
C THR A 103 -23.63 13.28 12.78
N VAL A 104 -24.01 13.23 11.50
CA VAL A 104 -25.36 12.81 11.08
C VAL A 104 -25.32 11.45 10.36
N ARG A 105 -24.33 11.23 9.48
CA ARG A 105 -24.22 9.99 8.71
C ARG A 105 -23.34 8.97 9.43
N THR A 106 -23.94 8.28 10.40
CA THR A 106 -23.26 7.22 11.16
C THR A 106 -23.23 5.90 10.39
N MET A 107 -22.08 5.22 10.40
CA MET A 107 -21.90 3.88 9.85
C MET A 107 -21.49 2.95 10.99
N PRO A 108 -21.99 1.71 11.06
CA PRO A 108 -21.56 0.80 12.11
C PRO A 108 -20.06 0.48 11.99
N MET A 109 -19.38 0.36 13.14
CA MET A 109 -17.93 0.14 13.22
C MET A 109 -17.42 -1.04 12.38
N PHE A 110 -18.18 -2.13 12.30
CA PHE A 110 -17.76 -3.28 11.50
C PHE A 110 -17.70 -2.96 9.99
N MET A 111 -18.53 -2.04 9.48
CA MET A 111 -18.44 -1.61 8.08
C MET A 111 -17.19 -0.79 7.82
N TYR A 112 -16.76 0.04 8.78
CA TYR A 112 -15.48 0.75 8.69
C TYR A 112 -14.30 -0.21 8.59
N VAL A 113 -14.32 -1.29 9.37
CA VAL A 113 -13.30 -2.33 9.30
C VAL A 113 -13.31 -3.02 7.93
N ILE A 114 -14.48 -3.43 7.43
CA ILE A 114 -14.59 -4.10 6.13
C ILE A 114 -14.11 -3.17 5.00
N MET A 115 -14.60 -1.93 4.96
CA MET A 115 -14.19 -0.95 3.94
C MET A 115 -12.72 -0.59 4.06
N GLY A 116 -12.17 -0.53 5.27
CA GLY A 116 -10.74 -0.32 5.52
C GLY A 116 -9.91 -1.49 5.01
N LEU A 117 -10.32 -2.74 5.26
CA LEU A 117 -9.65 -3.92 4.72
C LEU A 117 -9.70 -3.96 3.20
N ILE A 118 -10.86 -3.64 2.60
CA ILE A 118 -11.00 -3.50 1.14
C ILE A 118 -10.05 -2.42 0.62
N GLY A 119 -10.02 -1.25 1.25
CA GLY A 119 -9.10 -0.18 0.86
C GLY A 119 -7.64 -0.63 0.94
N VAL A 120 -7.24 -1.36 1.98
CA VAL A 120 -5.88 -1.90 2.09
C VAL A 120 -5.60 -2.87 0.94
N MET A 121 -6.54 -3.76 0.59
CA MET A 121 -6.41 -4.62 -0.60
C MET A 121 -6.19 -3.81 -1.88
N PHE A 122 -6.92 -2.71 -2.06
CA PHE A 122 -6.72 -1.80 -3.18
C PHE A 122 -5.35 -1.11 -3.14
N ALA A 123 -4.83 -0.75 -1.97
CA ALA A 123 -3.46 -0.27 -1.84
C ALA A 123 -2.44 -1.33 -2.29
N LEU A 124 -2.65 -2.62 -1.96
CA LEU A 124 -1.79 -3.71 -2.44
C LEU A 124 -1.82 -3.83 -3.96
N VAL A 125 -3.00 -3.75 -4.56
CA VAL A 125 -3.17 -3.77 -6.02
C VAL A 125 -2.42 -2.59 -6.64
N GLY A 126 -2.53 -1.41 -6.05
CA GLY A 126 -1.79 -0.22 -6.48
C GLY A 126 -0.28 -0.45 -6.44
N ILE A 127 0.25 -0.91 -5.30
CA ILE A 127 1.68 -1.23 -5.14
C ILE A 127 2.14 -2.18 -6.24
N TYR A 128 1.40 -3.26 -6.48
CA TYR A 128 1.70 -4.21 -7.53
C TYR A 128 1.73 -3.54 -8.92
N ILE A 129 0.74 -2.71 -9.26
CA ILE A 129 0.72 -1.98 -10.53
C ILE A 129 1.94 -1.07 -10.65
N GLY A 130 2.27 -0.31 -9.60
CA GLY A 130 3.41 0.60 -9.56
C GLY A 130 4.74 -0.12 -9.79
N GLU A 131 4.93 -1.27 -9.15
CA GLU A 131 6.12 -2.11 -9.36
C GLU A 131 6.23 -2.62 -10.79
N ARG A 132 5.11 -3.03 -11.40
CA ARG A 132 5.10 -3.50 -12.81
C ARG A 132 5.44 -2.38 -13.79
N ILE A 133 5.05 -1.14 -13.48
CA ILE A 133 5.45 0.04 -14.25
C ILE A 133 6.96 0.28 -14.09
N GLN A 134 7.50 0.12 -12.88
CA GLN A 134 8.92 0.36 -12.59
C GLN A 134 9.86 -0.69 -13.22
N MET A 135 9.49 -1.97 -13.19
CA MET A 135 10.35 -3.07 -13.67
C MET A 135 10.49 -3.13 -15.20
N GLY A 136 9.62 -2.45 -15.94
CA GLY A 136 9.61 -2.50 -17.41
C GLY A 136 9.32 -3.91 -17.97
N PRO A 137 9.30 -4.06 -19.32
CA PRO A 137 9.01 -5.34 -19.96
C PRO A 137 10.04 -6.40 -19.58
N ALA A 138 9.57 -7.62 -19.26
CA ALA A 138 10.43 -8.75 -18.90
C ALA A 138 11.55 -8.93 -19.95
N PRO A 139 12.79 -9.26 -19.53
CA PRO A 139 13.87 -9.56 -20.46
C PRO A 139 13.38 -10.59 -21.47
N ARG A 140 13.46 -10.26 -22.77
CA ARG A 140 13.08 -11.20 -23.83
C ARG A 140 13.82 -12.52 -23.56
N PRO A 141 13.13 -13.67 -23.60
CA PRO A 141 13.82 -14.95 -23.55
C PRO A 141 14.86 -14.92 -24.67
N ALA A 142 16.14 -15.00 -24.30
CA ALA A 142 17.22 -15.15 -25.27
C ALA A 142 16.92 -16.45 -26.02
N ARG A 143 16.49 -16.30 -27.27
CA ARG A 143 16.23 -17.40 -28.18
C ARG A 143 17.51 -17.71 -28.94
#